data_AF-A0A847WAA5-F1
#
_entry.id   AF-A0A847WAA5-F1
#
_cell.length_a   1.000
_cell.length_b   1.000
_cell.length_c   1.000
_cell.angle_alpha   90.00
_cell.angle_beta   90.00
_cell.angle_gamma   90.00
#
_symmetry.space_group_name_H-M   'P 1'
#
loop_
_entity.id
_entity.type
_entity.pdbx_description
1 polymer ?
#
loop_
_entity_poly.entity_id
_entity_poly.type
_entity_poly.pdbx_seq_one_letter_code
_entity_poly.pdbx_strand_id
1 'polypeptide(L)'
;LSRIYEAVVRGRPKEDSGVINAPIGRHPTDRKKMAVTDKNSRTAITHYELITAYKGYTHIRCRLDTGRTHQIRVHMAYIGHPVAGDIVYGGKSGELGLMSQCLHAKTIKFIHPSSSEEMEFTVPLPEYFTDVLKKLSP
;
A
#
# COMPACT_ATOMS: atom_id res chain seq x y z
N LEU A 1 12.70 7.00 11.09
CA LEU A 1 11.25 6.99 10.74
C LEU A 1 10.94 5.66 10.10
N SER A 2 10.11 4.84 10.74
CA SER A 2 9.52 3.63 10.15
C SER A 2 8.01 3.85 10.01
N ARG A 3 7.45 3.42 8.89
CA ARG A 3 6.01 3.47 8.62
C ARG A 3 5.57 2.12 8.11
N ILE A 4 4.60 1.53 8.79
CA ILE A 4 4.00 0.26 8.46
C ILE A 4 2.55 0.51 8.08
N TYR A 5 2.16 -0.08 6.97
CA TYR A 5 0.81 -0.06 6.45
C TYR A 5 0.30 -1.49 6.32
N GLU A 6 -1.00 -1.65 6.38
CA GLU A 6 -1.69 -2.88 5.98
C GLU A 6 -2.58 -2.57 4.77
N ALA A 7 -2.64 -3.50 3.82
CA ALA A 7 -3.40 -3.33 2.58
C ALA A 7 -4.00 -4.65 2.11
N VAL A 8 -5.18 -4.58 1.49
CA VAL A 8 -5.72 -5.69 0.70
C VAL A 8 -5.41 -5.41 -0.77
N VAL A 9 -4.70 -6.33 -1.42
CA VAL A 9 -4.34 -6.27 -2.84
C VAL A 9 -5.05 -7.35 -3.63
N ARG A 10 -5.23 -7.13 -4.94
CA ARG A 10 -5.85 -8.11 -5.84
C ARG A 10 -4.86 -9.21 -6.23
N GLY A 11 -5.36 -10.43 -6.30
CA GLY A 11 -4.59 -11.63 -6.59
C GLY A 11 -3.59 -11.96 -5.47
N ARG A 12 -2.66 -12.87 -5.79
CA ARG A 12 -1.55 -13.25 -4.92
C ARG A 12 -0.23 -12.86 -5.61
N PRO A 13 0.60 -12.00 -5.00
CA PRO A 13 1.97 -11.80 -5.43
C PRO A 13 2.70 -13.14 -5.56
N LYS A 14 3.61 -13.25 -6.53
CA LYS A 14 4.35 -14.49 -6.78
C LYS A 14 5.11 -14.98 -5.54
N GLU A 15 5.72 -14.05 -4.83
CA GLU A 15 6.48 -14.29 -3.61
C GLU A 15 5.69 -13.78 -2.39
N ASP A 16 5.84 -14.46 -1.25
CA ASP A 16 5.15 -14.06 0.00
C ASP A 16 5.75 -12.81 0.64
N SER A 17 6.95 -12.41 0.23
CA SER A 17 7.53 -11.12 0.58
C SER A 17 8.42 -10.60 -0.54
N GLY A 18 8.65 -9.29 -0.58
CA GLY A 18 9.52 -8.71 -1.59
C GLY A 18 9.77 -7.22 -1.41
N VAL A 19 10.68 -6.71 -2.24
CA VAL A 19 11.04 -5.30 -2.27
C VAL A 19 10.77 -4.74 -3.66
N ILE A 20 9.95 -3.70 -3.73
CA ILE A 20 9.70 -2.95 -4.95
C ILE A 20 10.55 -1.68 -4.87
N ASN A 21 11.70 -1.74 -5.54
CA ASN A 21 12.60 -0.60 -5.73
C ASN A 21 12.42 -0.06 -7.15
N ALA A 22 11.45 0.83 -7.33
CA ALA A 22 11.09 1.36 -8.64
C ALA A 22 10.77 2.86 -8.50
N PRO A 23 11.45 3.74 -9.24
CA PRO A 23 11.29 5.19 -9.07
C PRO A 23 9.90 5.64 -9.48
N ILE A 24 9.35 6.61 -8.75
CA ILE A 24 8.00 7.16 -8.99
C ILE A 24 8.11 8.60 -9.46
N GLY A 25 7.47 8.88 -10.59
CA GLY A 25 7.29 10.21 -11.17
C GLY A 25 5.83 10.51 -11.48
N ARG A 26 5.57 11.70 -12.03
CA ARG A 26 4.24 12.05 -12.53
C ARG A 26 3.94 11.19 -13.77
N HIS A 27 2.71 10.72 -13.91
CA HIS A 27 2.29 10.01 -15.11
C HIS A 27 2.36 10.97 -16.33
N PRO A 28 2.89 10.54 -17.49
CA PRO A 28 3.22 11.44 -18.60
C PRO A 28 1.98 12.11 -19.23
N THR A 29 0.85 11.40 -19.28
CA THR A 29 -0.40 11.89 -19.89
C THR A 29 -1.47 12.26 -18.84
N ASP A 30 -1.76 11.37 -17.90
CA ASP A 30 -2.74 11.63 -16.83
C ASP A 30 -2.13 12.39 -15.63
N ARG A 31 -2.36 13.70 -15.56
CA ARG A 31 -1.82 14.56 -14.49
C ARG A 31 -2.30 14.19 -13.08
N LYS A 32 -3.42 13.46 -12.94
CA LYS A 32 -3.93 13.00 -11.64
C LYS A 32 -3.21 11.76 -11.13
N LYS A 33 -2.41 11.09 -11.98
CA LYS A 33 -1.70 9.86 -11.67
C LYS A 33 -0.20 10.08 -11.45
N MET A 34 0.33 9.25 -10.58
CA MET A 34 1.77 8.94 -10.47
C MET A 34 2.04 7.63 -11.23
N ALA A 35 3.26 7.42 -11.69
CA ALA A 35 3.65 6.21 -12.40
C ALA A 35 5.06 5.78 -11.99
N VAL A 36 5.36 4.48 -12.13
CA VAL A 36 6.74 4.01 -12.15
C VAL A 36 7.36 4.50 -13.46
N THR A 37 8.44 5.28 -13.37
CA THR A 37 9.11 5.86 -14.54
C THR A 37 10.49 6.39 -14.15
N ASP A 38 11.43 6.41 -15.09
CA ASP A 38 12.76 7.03 -14.92
C ASP A 38 12.76 8.54 -15.23
N LYS A 39 11.70 9.07 -15.84
CA LYS A 39 11.62 10.48 -16.22
C LYS A 39 11.11 11.34 -15.06
N ASN A 40 11.88 12.36 -14.67
CA ASN A 40 11.50 13.33 -13.61
C ASN A 40 10.94 12.65 -12.35
N SER A 41 11.56 11.54 -11.97
CA SER A 41 11.10 10.68 -10.89
C SER A 41 12.02 10.75 -9.68
N ARG A 42 11.58 10.15 -8.58
CA ARG A 42 12.37 10.01 -7.36
C ARG A 42 12.37 8.55 -6.94
N THR A 43 13.49 8.10 -6.37
CA THR A 43 13.62 6.77 -5.78
C THR A 43 12.45 6.50 -4.83
N ALA A 44 11.84 5.32 -5.00
CA ALA A 44 10.77 4.85 -4.16
C ALA A 44 11.00 3.37 -3.83
N ILE A 45 10.97 3.03 -2.55
CA ILE A 45 11.24 1.69 -2.04
C ILE A 45 10.12 1.28 -1.08
N THR A 46 9.42 0.21 -1.45
CA THR A 46 8.34 -0.40 -0.66
C THR A 46 8.68 -1.86 -0.42
N HIS A 47 8.74 -2.26 0.86
CA HIS A 47 8.82 -3.67 1.25
C HIS A 47 7.41 -4.17 1.50
N TYR A 48 7.08 -5.37 1.05
CA TYR A 48 5.80 -6.01 1.34
C TYR A 48 6.00 -7.43 1.88
N GLU A 49 5.05 -7.87 2.69
CA GLU A 49 5.01 -9.18 3.30
C GLU A 49 3.55 -9.64 3.37
N LEU A 50 3.29 -10.88 3.01
CA LEU A 50 1.98 -11.52 3.08
C LEU A 50 1.59 -11.74 4.55
N ILE A 51 0.40 -11.28 4.92
CA ILE A 51 -0.23 -11.59 6.21
C ILE A 51 -1.17 -12.78 6.04
N THR A 52 -2.03 -12.73 5.01
CA THR A 52 -3.00 -13.80 4.73
C THR A 52 -3.39 -13.78 3.26
N ALA A 53 -3.44 -14.96 2.63
CA ALA A 53 -3.97 -15.12 1.28
C ALA A 53 -5.46 -15.50 1.33
N TYR A 54 -6.20 -15.02 0.35
CA TYR A 54 -7.62 -15.30 0.15
C TYR A 54 -7.88 -15.63 -1.31
N LYS A 55 -9.07 -16.17 -1.61
CA LYS A 55 -9.48 -16.37 -3.00
C LYS A 55 -9.55 -15.04 -3.77
N GLY A 56 -8.55 -14.80 -4.62
CA GLY A 56 -8.47 -13.63 -5.50
C GLY A 56 -7.94 -12.36 -4.84
N TYR A 57 -7.53 -12.39 -3.57
CA TYR A 57 -7.01 -11.24 -2.83
C TYR A 57 -5.93 -11.67 -1.84
N THR A 58 -5.09 -10.72 -1.43
CA THR A 58 -4.08 -10.94 -0.39
C THR A 58 -4.07 -9.77 0.57
N HIS A 59 -4.09 -10.07 1.87
CA HIS A 59 -3.81 -9.10 2.92
C HIS A 59 -2.30 -9.06 3.15
N ILE A 60 -1.71 -7.87 2.99
CA ILE A 60 -0.26 -7.65 3.07
C ILE A 60 0.07 -6.55 4.07
N ARG A 61 1.25 -6.67 4.68
CA ARG A 61 1.96 -5.61 5.37
C ARG A 61 2.88 -4.91 4.38
N CYS A 62 2.94 -3.59 4.43
CA CYS A 62 3.88 -2.78 3.67
C CYS A 62 4.75 -1.95 4.62
N ARG A 63 6.08 -1.93 4.43
CA ARG A 63 7.02 -1.06 5.14
C ARG A 63 7.68 -0.09 4.17
N LEU A 64 7.71 1.19 4.54
CA LEU A 64 8.15 2.28 3.66
C LEU A 64 9.49 2.89 4.07
N ASP A 65 10.52 2.69 3.24
CA ASP A 65 11.80 3.41 3.37
C ASP A 65 11.65 4.86 2.85
N THR A 66 10.90 5.03 1.77
CA THR A 66 10.57 6.33 1.18
C THR A 66 9.08 6.64 1.32
N GLY A 67 8.70 7.93 1.24
CA GLY A 67 7.30 8.34 1.23
C GLY A 67 6.99 9.19 0.00
N ARG A 68 6.81 8.58 -1.17
CA ARG A 68 6.38 9.28 -2.39
C ARG A 68 4.85 9.31 -2.50
N THR A 69 4.31 10.26 -3.24
CA THR A 69 2.87 10.37 -3.49
C THR A 69 2.34 9.06 -4.08
N HIS A 70 1.30 8.50 -3.46
CA HIS A 70 0.67 7.23 -3.88
C HIS A 70 1.60 6.02 -3.92
N GLN A 71 2.74 6.03 -3.23
CA GLN A 71 3.80 5.04 -3.42
C GLN A 71 3.32 3.57 -3.38
N ILE A 72 2.65 3.15 -2.31
CA ILE A 72 2.13 1.77 -2.18
C ILE A 72 1.17 1.46 -3.32
N ARG A 73 0.23 2.37 -3.60
CA ARG A 73 -0.81 2.20 -4.62
C ARG A 73 -0.21 2.00 -6.02
N VAL A 74 0.78 2.82 -6.38
CA VAL A 74 1.49 2.76 -7.67
C VAL A 74 2.33 1.50 -7.77
N HIS A 75 3.11 1.18 -6.73
CA HIS A 75 3.98 0.01 -6.73
C HIS A 75 3.20 -1.30 -6.79
N MET A 76 2.13 -1.42 -6.00
CA MET A 76 1.27 -2.60 -6.01
C MET A 76 0.59 -2.78 -7.37
N ALA A 77 0.11 -1.70 -7.99
CA ALA A 77 -0.43 -1.75 -9.35
C ALA A 77 0.65 -2.08 -10.40
N TYR A 78 1.88 -1.56 -10.24
CA TYR A 78 3.01 -1.81 -11.14
C TYR A 78 3.40 -3.28 -11.19
N ILE A 79 3.34 -4.00 -10.06
CA ILE A 79 3.59 -5.45 -10.02
C ILE A 79 2.35 -6.29 -10.35
N GLY A 80 1.24 -5.68 -10.80
CA GLY A 80 0.03 -6.37 -11.22
C GLY A 80 -0.97 -6.69 -10.10
N HIS A 81 -0.74 -6.22 -8.88
CA HIS A 81 -1.54 -6.50 -7.69
C HIS A 81 -2.09 -5.20 -7.08
N PRO A 82 -2.93 -4.42 -7.79
CA PRO A 82 -3.41 -3.13 -7.29
C PRO A 82 -4.18 -3.28 -5.97
N VAL A 83 -4.16 -2.23 -5.15
CA VAL A 83 -4.91 -2.17 -3.89
C VAL A 83 -6.42 -2.24 -4.18
N ALA A 84 -7.14 -3.08 -3.44
CA ALA A 84 -8.59 -3.23 -3.57
C ALA A 84 -9.31 -1.91 -3.29
N GLY A 85 -10.35 -1.60 -4.07
CA GLY A 85 -11.09 -0.33 -3.96
C GLY A 85 -10.35 0.91 -4.48
N ASP A 86 -9.12 0.77 -5.00
CA ASP A 86 -8.39 1.89 -5.59
C ASP A 86 -8.94 2.27 -6.97
N ILE A 87 -9.71 3.35 -7.03
CA ILE A 87 -10.33 3.83 -8.27
C ILE A 87 -9.31 4.38 -9.30
N VAL A 88 -8.12 4.82 -8.86
CA VAL A 88 -7.12 5.46 -9.72
C VAL A 88 -6.24 4.43 -10.41
N TYR A 89 -5.81 3.42 -9.65
CA TYR A 89 -4.84 2.41 -10.08
C TYR A 89 -5.43 1.01 -10.24
N GLY A 90 -6.54 0.71 -9.58
CA GLY A 90 -7.27 -0.56 -9.68
C GLY A 90 -8.50 -0.51 -10.60
N GLY A 91 -9.01 0.67 -10.94
CA GLY A 91 -10.02 0.86 -12.01
C GLY A 91 -11.41 0.26 -11.77
N LYS A 92 -11.72 -0.27 -10.57
CA LYS A 92 -13.08 -0.72 -10.21
C LYS A 92 -13.50 -0.11 -8.88
N SER A 93 -14.57 0.69 -8.90
CA SER A 93 -15.26 1.19 -7.70
C SER A 93 -16.27 0.17 -7.18
N GLY A 94 -16.55 0.17 -5.87
CA GLY A 94 -17.58 -0.68 -5.26
C GLY A 94 -17.17 -2.13 -5.01
N GLU A 95 -15.95 -2.51 -5.39
CA GLU A 95 -15.35 -3.81 -5.07
C GLU A 95 -15.38 -4.08 -3.56
N LEU A 96 -15.91 -5.23 -3.12
CA LEU A 96 -16.02 -5.61 -1.70
C LEU A 96 -16.83 -4.61 -0.83
N GLY A 97 -17.58 -3.69 -1.46
CA GLY A 97 -18.25 -2.56 -0.79
C GLY A 97 -17.31 -1.41 -0.44
N LEU A 98 -16.10 -1.37 -1.01
CA LEU A 98 -15.13 -0.31 -0.81
C LEU A 98 -15.44 0.90 -1.71
N MET A 99 -15.43 2.07 -1.08
CA MET A 99 -15.53 3.37 -1.77
C MET A 99 -14.15 3.98 -2.09
N SER A 100 -13.08 3.45 -1.48
CA SER A 100 -11.71 3.91 -1.64
C SER A 100 -10.71 2.79 -1.38
N GLN A 101 -9.42 3.08 -1.55
CA GLN A 101 -8.35 2.12 -1.36
C GLN A 101 -8.36 1.47 0.03
N CYS A 102 -8.35 0.13 0.07
CA CYS A 102 -8.21 -0.65 1.30
C CYS A 102 -6.74 -0.64 1.77
N LEU A 103 -6.32 0.50 2.31
CA LEU A 103 -4.96 0.79 2.74
C LEU A 103 -5.01 1.58 4.05
N HIS A 104 -4.33 1.08 5.07
CA HIS A 104 -4.35 1.64 6.42
C HIS A 104 -2.93 1.86 6.95
N ALA A 105 -2.66 3.05 7.47
CA ALA A 105 -1.41 3.34 8.18
C ALA A 105 -1.50 2.75 9.59
N LYS A 106 -0.82 1.62 9.79
CA LYS A 106 -0.95 0.79 11.00
C LYS A 106 -0.07 1.29 12.13
N THR A 107 1.21 1.53 11.83
CA THR A 107 2.23 1.89 12.81
C THR A 107 3.14 2.96 12.26
N ILE A 108 3.46 3.95 13.10
CA ILE A 108 4.50 4.93 12.84
C ILE A 108 5.50 4.92 14.01
N LYS A 109 6.78 4.93 13.67
CA LYS A 109 7.88 4.95 14.63
C LYS A 109 8.89 6.03 14.25
N PHE A 110 9.22 6.92 15.17
CA PHE A 110 10.13 8.04 14.92
C PHE A 110 10.84 8.49 16.20
N ILE A 111 11.92 9.25 16.01
CA ILE A 111 12.61 9.91 17.12
C ILE A 111 11.91 11.24 17.36
N HIS A 112 11.42 11.46 18.58
CA HIS A 112 10.75 12.70 18.96
C HIS A 112 11.70 13.89 18.79
N PRO A 113 11.31 14.95 18.05
CA PRO A 113 12.24 15.99 17.63
C PRO A 113 12.81 16.83 18.78
N SER A 114 12.11 16.91 19.92
CA SER A 114 12.58 17.68 21.09
C SER A 114 13.14 16.80 22.21
N SER A 115 12.57 15.62 22.48
CA SER A 115 13.06 14.75 23.56
C SER A 115 14.13 13.76 23.11
N SER A 116 14.34 13.57 21.81
CA SER A 116 15.23 12.53 21.25
C SER A 116 14.88 11.08 21.63
N GLU A 117 13.71 10.87 22.22
CA GLU A 117 13.22 9.53 22.58
C GLU A 117 12.61 8.83 21.38
N GLU A 118 12.73 7.51 21.36
CA GLU A 118 12.05 6.69 20.36
C GLU A 118 10.57 6.55 20.71
N MET A 119 9.70 6.99 19.80
CA MET A 119 8.25 6.88 19.94
C MET A 119 7.68 5.93 18.90
N GLU A 120 6.69 5.14 19.31
CA GLU A 120 5.94 4.25 18.44
C GLU A 120 4.44 4.37 18.73
N PHE A 121 3.66 4.55 17.67
CA PHE A 121 2.20 4.64 17.73
C PHE A 121 1.61 3.61 16.79
N THR A 122 0.70 2.78 17.31
CA THR A 122 -0.02 1.75 16.55
C THR A 122 -1.52 1.93 16.76
N VAL A 123 -2.29 1.82 15.67
CA VAL A 123 -3.74 1.92 15.69
C VAL A 123 -4.39 0.61 15.23
N PRO A 124 -5.58 0.24 15.73
CA PRO A 124 -6.30 -0.93 15.24
C PRO A 124 -6.77 -0.73 13.79
N LEU A 125 -7.03 -1.83 13.09
CA LEU A 125 -7.63 -1.75 11.75
C LEU A 125 -9.03 -1.12 11.87
N PRO A 126 -9.39 -0.18 10.97
CA PRO A 126 -10.71 0.42 10.97
C PRO A 126 -11.77 -0.58 10.54
N GLU A 127 -13.02 -0.35 10.95
CA GLU A 127 -14.16 -1.26 10.74
C GLU A 127 -14.30 -1.68 9.26
N TYR A 128 -14.29 -0.71 8.34
CA TYR A 128 -14.41 -0.98 6.91
C TYR A 128 -13.35 -1.98 6.39
N PHE A 129 -12.14 -1.95 6.96
CA PHE A 129 -11.05 -2.83 6.57
C PHE A 129 -11.31 -4.23 7.12
N THR A 130 -11.68 -4.34 8.40
CA THR A 130 -12.01 -5.63 9.02
C THR A 130 -13.22 -6.29 8.36
N ASP A 131 -14.21 -5.52 7.94
CA ASP A 131 -15.39 -6.04 7.25
C ASP A 131 -15.06 -6.55 5.85
N VAL A 132 -14.09 -5.94 5.16
CA VAL A 132 -13.53 -6.50 3.93
C VAL A 132 -12.87 -7.85 4.24
N LEU A 133 -12.01 -7.94 5.24
CA LEU A 133 -11.34 -9.20 5.59
C LEU A 133 -12.35 -10.31 5.93
N LYS A 134 -13.43 -10.01 6.65
CA LYS A 134 -14.49 -10.99 6.97
C LYS A 134 -15.23 -11.51 5.74
N LYS A 135 -15.37 -10.70 4.68
CA LYS A 135 -16.01 -11.11 3.42
C LYS A 135 -15.11 -12.01 2.57
N LEU A 136 -13.80 -11.99 2.82
CA LEU A 136 -12.84 -12.78 2.08
C LEU A 136 -12.75 -14.19 2.67
N SER A 137 -13.04 -15.19 1.87
CA SER A 137 -12.82 -16.59 2.23
C SER A 137 -11.35 -16.95 1.97
N PRO A 138 -10.69 -17.68 2.90
CA PRO A 138 -9.38 -18.28 2.66
C PRO A 138 -9.35 -19.12 1.38
#